data_AF-A0A7S7M1M3-F1
#
_entry.id   AF-A0A7S7M1M3-F1
#
_cell.length_a   1.000
_cell.length_b   1.000
_cell.length_c   1.000
_cell.angle_alpha   90.00
_cell.angle_beta   90.00
_cell.angle_gamma   90.00
#
_symmetry.space_group_name_H-M   'P 1'
#
loop_
_entity.id
_entity.type
_entity.pdbx_description
1 polymer ?
#
loop_
_entity_poly.entity_id
_entity_poly.type
_entity_poly.pdbx_seq_one_letter_code
_entity_poly.pdbx_strand_id
1 'polypeptide(L)'
;MADKKMTRYLEIQMDELKAAIGVDAEEQDSAPNNNKAKNNKAKNADVAKLYEDAAEYEEELQCFEEELEIINASELKDMAGALTQKLPDEERNYAKELKAILIAGWTHLVEVEKIHPIEQLELIKETEFCDVIEKLNTEYPDFDGDFEKSVRGILVKRWETLIAIKKEHIEEEMEEIYIAGLKPSFVKRIYKQFHGIS
;
A
#
# COMPACT_ATOMS: atom_id res chain seq x y z
N MET A 1 37.97 -5.89 -1.10
CA MET A 1 38.49 -5.09 -2.25
C MET A 1 37.58 -5.12 -3.47
N ALA A 2 36.73 -6.16 -3.65
CA ALA A 2 35.73 -6.23 -4.72
C ALA A 2 34.59 -5.21 -4.55
N ASP A 3 34.04 -5.05 -3.34
CA ASP A 3 32.95 -4.09 -3.06
C ASP A 3 33.30 -2.66 -3.43
N LYS A 4 34.49 -2.17 -3.02
CA LYS A 4 34.96 -0.81 -3.36
C LYS A 4 35.07 -0.55 -4.86
N LYS A 5 35.35 -1.59 -5.67
CA LYS A 5 35.41 -1.45 -7.13
C LYS A 5 34.01 -1.42 -7.75
N MET A 6 33.08 -2.21 -7.20
CA MET A 6 31.69 -2.24 -7.63
C MET A 6 30.98 -0.92 -7.30
N THR A 7 31.18 -0.36 -6.11
CA THR A 7 30.68 0.97 -5.73
C THR A 7 31.16 2.05 -6.69
N ARG A 8 32.46 2.06 -7.00
CA ARG A 8 33.06 3.06 -7.90
C ARG A 8 32.57 2.94 -9.35
N TYR A 9 32.31 1.72 -9.81
CA TYR A 9 31.79 1.48 -11.15
C TYR A 9 30.33 1.94 -11.29
N LEU A 10 29.50 1.63 -10.30
CA LEU A 10 28.11 2.11 -10.23
C LEU A 10 28.05 3.65 -10.12
N GLU A 11 28.95 4.27 -9.38
CA GLU A 11 29.09 5.74 -9.32
C GLU A 11 29.40 6.34 -10.69
N ILE A 12 30.33 5.75 -11.44
CA ILE A 12 30.69 6.21 -12.79
C ILE A 12 29.50 6.05 -13.74
N GLN A 13 28.80 4.91 -13.71
CA GLN A 13 27.61 4.72 -14.54
C GLN A 13 26.49 5.72 -14.18
N MET A 14 26.33 6.05 -12.90
CA MET A 14 25.39 7.08 -12.46
C MET A 14 25.77 8.47 -12.96
N ASP A 15 27.06 8.81 -12.93
CA ASP A 15 27.52 10.12 -13.35
C ASP A 15 27.47 10.26 -14.88
N GLU A 16 27.74 9.19 -15.63
CA GLU A 16 27.50 9.12 -17.07
C GLU A 16 26.01 9.24 -17.42
N LEU A 17 25.12 8.62 -16.64
CA LEU A 17 23.67 8.73 -16.81
C LEU A 17 23.17 10.14 -16.47
N LYS A 18 23.64 10.77 -15.39
CA LYS A 18 23.32 12.17 -15.07
C LYS A 18 23.77 13.13 -16.18
N ALA A 19 24.98 12.93 -16.70
CA ALA A 19 25.51 13.69 -17.82
C ALA A 19 24.69 13.46 -19.11
N ALA A 20 24.25 12.22 -19.37
CA ALA A 20 23.40 11.88 -20.53
C ALA A 20 21.96 12.43 -20.43
N ILE A 21 21.47 12.64 -19.20
CA ILE A 21 20.17 13.24 -18.87
C ILE A 21 20.27 14.78 -18.82
N GLY A 22 21.48 15.36 -18.92
CA GLY A 22 21.71 16.80 -18.91
C GLY A 22 21.47 17.45 -17.56
N VAL A 23 21.59 16.68 -16.47
CA VAL A 23 21.66 17.20 -15.11
C VAL A 23 23.12 17.54 -14.84
N ASP A 24 23.58 18.64 -15.43
CA ASP A 24 24.88 19.22 -15.07
C ASP A 24 24.76 19.75 -13.63
N ALA A 25 25.68 19.33 -12.76
CA ALA A 25 25.70 19.74 -11.36
C ALA A 25 26.10 21.22 -11.15
N GLU A 26 26.20 22.02 -12.22
CA GLU A 26 26.55 23.43 -12.15
C GLU A 26 25.71 24.21 -13.18
N GLU A 27 24.75 25.00 -12.68
CA GLU A 27 24.10 26.04 -13.47
C GLU A 27 25.15 27.04 -13.95
N GLN A 28 25.42 27.05 -15.27
CA GLN A 28 25.89 28.26 -15.94
C GLN A 28 25.03 28.55 -17.18
N ASP A 29 24.12 29.49 -16.94
CA ASP A 29 23.56 30.49 -17.85
C ASP A 29 24.00 30.36 -19.32
N SER A 30 23.19 29.67 -20.12
CA SER A 30 23.20 29.83 -21.58
C SER A 30 21.82 29.54 -22.18
N ALA A 31 21.37 30.48 -23.01
CA ALA A 31 20.01 30.65 -23.52
C ALA A 31 19.26 29.35 -23.95
N PRO A 32 17.92 29.31 -23.82
CA PRO A 32 17.15 28.09 -24.01
C PRO A 32 17.10 27.71 -25.49
N ASN A 33 17.93 26.75 -25.88
CA ASN A 33 17.80 26.09 -27.17
C ASN A 33 16.61 25.14 -27.10
N ASN A 34 15.48 25.49 -27.73
CA ASN A 34 14.20 24.76 -27.68
C ASN A 34 14.29 23.25 -28.01
N ASN A 35 15.34 22.82 -28.70
CA ASN A 35 15.60 21.41 -28.99
C ASN A 35 16.19 20.62 -27.80
N LYS A 36 16.96 21.24 -26.90
CA LYS A 36 17.47 20.59 -25.67
C LYS A 36 16.34 20.35 -24.66
N ALA A 37 15.45 21.33 -24.49
CA ALA A 37 14.32 21.23 -23.56
C ALA A 37 13.32 20.12 -23.94
N LYS A 38 13.03 19.95 -25.24
CA LYS A 38 12.20 18.84 -25.74
C LYS A 38 12.82 17.46 -25.51
N ASN A 39 14.14 17.34 -25.69
CA ASN A 39 14.86 16.08 -25.53
C ASN A 39 14.96 15.66 -24.05
N ASN A 40 15.13 16.63 -23.14
CA ASN A 40 15.10 16.37 -21.70
C ASN A 40 13.71 15.99 -21.20
N LYS A 41 12.64 16.56 -21.74
CA LYS A 41 11.26 16.18 -21.37
C LYS A 41 10.92 14.74 -21.77
N ALA A 42 11.32 14.31 -22.97
CA ALA A 42 11.10 12.93 -23.43
C ALA A 42 11.90 11.92 -22.59
N LYS A 43 13.18 12.20 -22.31
CA LYS A 43 14.01 11.36 -21.44
C LYS A 43 13.51 11.29 -20.00
N ASN A 44 13.02 12.41 -19.46
CA ASN A 44 12.43 12.42 -18.12
C ASN A 44 11.12 11.64 -18.07
N ALA A 45 10.36 11.58 -19.16
CA ALA A 45 9.17 10.75 -19.24
C ALA A 45 9.52 9.25 -19.20
N ASP A 46 10.55 8.83 -19.94
CA ASP A 46 10.99 7.43 -19.94
C ASP A 46 11.54 6.99 -18.58
N VAL A 47 12.25 7.87 -17.87
CA VAL A 47 12.71 7.61 -16.49
C VAL A 47 11.54 7.64 -15.51
N ALA A 48 10.57 8.56 -15.64
CA ALA A 48 9.40 8.62 -14.77
C ALA A 48 8.56 7.34 -14.85
N LYS A 49 8.41 6.78 -16.05
CA LYS A 49 7.67 5.51 -16.27
C LYS A 49 8.21 4.33 -15.45
N LEU A 50 9.52 4.28 -15.21
CA LEU A 50 10.14 3.24 -14.38
C LEU A 50 9.69 3.29 -12.92
N TYR A 51 8.98 4.34 -12.51
CA TYR A 51 8.48 4.52 -11.15
C TYR A 51 6.94 4.55 -11.09
N GLU A 52 6.24 4.43 -12.23
CA GLU A 52 4.76 4.51 -12.26
C GLU A 52 4.13 3.42 -11.38
N ASP A 53 4.57 2.16 -11.53
CA ASP A 53 4.03 1.02 -10.76
C ASP A 53 4.36 1.16 -9.27
N ALA A 54 5.58 1.55 -8.93
CA ALA A 54 5.97 1.85 -7.55
C ALA A 54 5.16 3.00 -6.93
N ALA A 55 4.84 4.04 -7.70
CA ALA A 55 4.02 5.15 -7.24
C ALA A 55 2.58 4.73 -6.97
N GLU A 56 1.98 3.90 -7.84
CA GLU A 56 0.65 3.32 -7.63
C GLU A 56 0.62 2.50 -6.33
N TYR A 57 1.62 1.64 -6.12
CA TYR A 57 1.72 0.86 -4.88
C TYR A 57 1.94 1.72 -3.64
N GLU A 58 2.69 2.83 -3.73
CA GLU A 58 2.85 3.77 -2.62
C GLU A 58 1.53 4.48 -2.26
N GLU A 59 0.74 4.88 -3.26
CA GLU A 59 -0.57 5.49 -3.05
C GLU A 59 -1.56 4.51 -2.40
N GLU A 60 -1.63 3.28 -2.91
CA GLU A 60 -2.44 2.21 -2.31
C GLU A 60 -1.97 1.85 -0.89
N LEU A 61 -0.65 1.78 -0.66
CA LEU A 61 -0.09 1.52 0.66
C LEU A 61 -0.53 2.60 1.65
N GLN A 62 -0.45 3.88 1.27
CA GLN A 62 -0.91 4.97 2.12
C GLN A 62 -2.40 4.82 2.45
N CYS A 63 -3.23 4.50 1.45
CA CYS A 63 -4.66 4.25 1.66
C CYS A 63 -4.88 3.12 2.68
N PHE A 64 -4.21 1.98 2.55
CA PHE A 64 -4.35 0.88 3.50
C PHE A 64 -3.85 1.22 4.91
N GLU A 65 -2.79 2.03 5.04
CA GLU A 65 -2.29 2.49 6.34
C GLU A 65 -3.30 3.42 7.03
N GLU A 66 -3.94 4.32 6.28
CA GLU A 66 -5.01 5.20 6.77
C GLU A 66 -6.27 4.40 7.16
N GLU A 67 -6.67 3.43 6.35
CA GLU A 67 -7.76 2.50 6.67
C GLU A 67 -7.48 1.71 7.95
N LEU A 68 -6.26 1.18 8.10
CA LEU A 68 -5.86 0.42 9.29
C LEU A 68 -5.88 1.30 10.55
N GLU A 69 -5.49 2.57 10.45
CA GLU A 69 -5.62 3.51 11.57
C GLU A 69 -7.08 3.68 12.00
N ILE A 70 -7.99 3.81 11.04
CA ILE A 70 -9.44 3.90 11.30
C ILE A 70 -9.95 2.62 11.94
N ILE A 71 -9.55 1.45 11.43
CA ILE A 71 -9.94 0.13 11.97
C ILE A 71 -9.46 -0.03 13.42
N ASN A 72 -8.28 0.47 13.78
CA ASN A 72 -7.78 0.40 15.14
C ASN A 72 -8.46 1.40 16.09
N ALA A 73 -8.81 2.59 15.60
CA ALA A 73 -9.36 3.67 16.43
C ALA A 73 -10.89 3.61 16.60
N SER A 74 -11.60 2.98 15.67
CA SER A 74 -13.07 3.04 15.63
C SER A 74 -13.71 1.89 16.41
N GLU A 75 -14.88 2.14 16.99
CA GLU A 75 -15.76 1.08 17.48
C GLU A 75 -16.23 0.23 16.28
N LEU A 76 -16.35 -1.10 16.45
CA LEU A 76 -16.71 -2.00 15.35
C LEU A 76 -18.06 -1.62 14.71
N LYS A 77 -19.01 -1.17 15.54
CA LYS A 77 -20.34 -0.78 15.09
C LYS A 77 -20.33 0.41 14.12
N ASP A 78 -19.40 1.34 14.32
CA ASP A 78 -19.30 2.59 13.54
C ASP A 78 -18.21 2.53 12.47
N MET A 79 -17.40 1.48 12.44
CA MET A 79 -16.21 1.34 11.60
C MET A 79 -16.49 1.56 10.11
N ALA A 80 -17.57 0.95 9.58
CA ALA A 80 -17.94 1.13 8.18
C ALA A 80 -18.27 2.60 7.86
N GLY A 81 -18.97 3.29 8.77
CA GLY A 81 -19.29 4.70 8.61
C GLY A 81 -18.05 5.59 8.72
N ALA A 82 -17.15 5.29 9.65
CA ALA A 82 -15.89 6.01 9.82
C ALA A 82 -14.99 5.91 8.58
N LEU A 83 -14.91 4.73 7.97
CA LEU A 83 -14.18 4.51 6.72
C LEU A 83 -14.82 5.29 5.56
N THR A 84 -16.13 5.18 5.34
CA THR A 84 -16.83 5.93 4.28
C THR A 84 -16.69 7.45 4.45
N GLN A 85 -16.68 7.94 5.69
CA GLN A 85 -16.59 9.38 5.94
C GLN A 85 -15.18 9.93 5.70
N LYS A 86 -14.15 9.21 6.12
CA LYS A 86 -12.75 9.66 5.99
C LYS A 86 -12.15 9.37 4.63
N LEU A 87 -12.56 8.26 4.01
CA LEU A 87 -12.08 7.80 2.71
C LEU A 87 -13.28 7.62 1.77
N PRO A 88 -13.87 8.73 1.30
CA PRO A 88 -15.04 8.67 0.43
C PRO A 88 -14.65 8.12 -0.94
N ASP A 89 -15.22 6.98 -1.27
CA ASP A 89 -15.08 6.32 -2.56
C ASP A 89 -16.47 5.84 -3.00
N GLU A 90 -16.93 6.32 -4.15
CA GLU A 90 -18.28 6.05 -4.68
C GLU A 90 -18.44 4.58 -5.12
N GLU A 91 -17.34 3.89 -5.41
CA GLU A 91 -17.38 2.50 -5.88
C GLU A 91 -17.29 1.50 -4.73
N ARG A 92 -16.77 1.91 -3.56
CA ARG A 92 -16.53 1.02 -2.42
C ARG A 92 -17.67 0.97 -1.43
N ASN A 93 -17.86 -0.23 -0.86
CA ASN A 93 -18.86 -0.46 0.19
C ASN A 93 -18.19 -1.15 1.37
N TYR A 94 -17.64 -0.35 2.29
CA TYR A 94 -16.91 -0.84 3.45
C TYR A 94 -17.73 -1.78 4.33
N ALA A 95 -19.04 -1.57 4.48
CA ALA A 95 -19.89 -2.48 5.26
C ALA A 95 -19.90 -3.90 4.66
N LYS A 96 -20.02 -4.01 3.34
CA LYS A 96 -19.96 -5.30 2.63
C LYS A 96 -18.57 -5.91 2.66
N GLU A 97 -17.52 -5.10 2.47
CA GLU A 97 -16.13 -5.55 2.49
C GLU A 97 -15.75 -6.11 3.87
N LEU A 98 -16.03 -5.35 4.94
CA LEU A 98 -15.77 -5.78 6.32
C LEU A 98 -16.53 -7.07 6.67
N LYS A 99 -17.80 -7.18 6.25
CA LYS A 99 -18.59 -8.41 6.43
C LYS A 99 -17.96 -9.60 5.67
N ALA A 100 -17.53 -9.40 4.43
CA ALA A 100 -16.92 -10.46 3.63
C ALA A 100 -15.59 -10.93 4.24
N ILE A 101 -14.75 -10.00 4.71
CA ILE A 101 -13.49 -10.31 5.38
C ILE A 101 -13.73 -11.07 6.67
N LEU A 102 -14.70 -10.62 7.47
CA LEU A 102 -15.08 -11.30 8.70
C LEU A 102 -15.55 -12.72 8.43
N ILE A 103 -16.44 -12.94 7.45
CA ILE A 103 -16.89 -14.28 7.06
C ILE A 103 -15.71 -15.15 6.66
N ALA A 104 -14.81 -14.66 5.79
CA ALA A 104 -13.65 -15.43 5.34
C ALA A 104 -12.70 -15.79 6.51
N GLY A 105 -12.43 -14.83 7.39
CA GLY A 105 -11.60 -15.06 8.58
C GLY A 105 -12.24 -16.06 9.53
N TRP A 106 -13.53 -15.94 9.79
CA TRP A 106 -14.25 -16.86 10.68
C TRP A 106 -14.37 -18.27 10.09
N THR A 107 -14.55 -18.38 8.77
CA THR A 107 -14.49 -19.67 8.05
C THR A 107 -13.15 -20.36 8.29
N HIS A 108 -12.04 -19.62 8.24
CA HIS A 108 -10.72 -20.20 8.55
C HIS A 108 -10.65 -20.72 10.00
N LEU A 109 -11.16 -19.95 10.96
CA LEU A 109 -11.17 -20.36 12.37
C LEU A 109 -12.02 -21.61 12.64
N VAL A 110 -13.10 -21.80 11.89
CA VAL A 110 -14.00 -22.96 12.01
C VAL A 110 -13.45 -24.17 11.24
N GLU A 111 -13.14 -24.00 9.96
CA GLU A 111 -12.84 -25.13 9.07
C GLU A 111 -11.39 -25.61 9.17
N VAL A 112 -10.46 -24.66 9.35
CA VAL A 112 -9.02 -24.96 9.36
C VAL A 112 -8.51 -25.10 10.79
N GLU A 113 -8.69 -24.06 11.62
CA GLU A 113 -8.17 -24.06 12.99
C GLU A 113 -9.04 -24.86 13.95
N LYS A 114 -10.34 -25.03 13.65
CA LYS A 114 -11.32 -25.77 14.46
C LYS A 114 -11.41 -25.29 15.90
N ILE A 115 -11.24 -23.99 16.11
CA ILE A 115 -11.30 -23.35 17.43
C ILE A 115 -12.66 -22.69 17.73
N HIS A 116 -13.50 -22.55 16.71
CA HIS A 116 -14.86 -22.02 16.83
C HIS A 116 -15.90 -22.99 16.26
N PRO A 117 -17.12 -23.04 16.81
CA PRO A 117 -18.23 -23.83 16.28
C PRO A 117 -18.80 -23.26 14.98
N ILE A 118 -19.35 -24.12 14.12
CA ILE A 118 -19.91 -23.73 12.82
C ILE A 118 -21.16 -22.85 12.96
N GLU A 119 -21.90 -23.01 14.05
CA GLU A 119 -23.07 -22.23 14.39
C GLU A 119 -22.75 -20.73 14.56
N GLN A 120 -21.54 -20.40 15.04
CA GLN A 120 -21.07 -19.00 15.10
C GLN A 120 -20.84 -18.42 13.71
N LEU A 121 -20.31 -19.22 12.77
CA LEU A 121 -20.10 -18.78 11.38
C LEU A 121 -21.44 -18.51 10.68
N GLU A 122 -22.43 -19.39 10.85
CA GLU A 122 -23.75 -19.18 10.27
C GLU A 122 -24.43 -17.93 10.84
N LEU A 123 -24.33 -17.71 12.16
CA LEU A 123 -24.85 -16.48 12.79
C LEU A 123 -24.20 -15.22 12.21
N ILE A 124 -22.88 -15.24 11.97
CA ILE A 124 -22.14 -14.12 11.37
C ILE A 124 -22.63 -13.85 9.94
N LYS A 125 -22.86 -14.89 9.12
CA LYS A 125 -23.35 -14.72 7.74
C LYS A 125 -24.72 -14.04 7.71
N GLU A 126 -25.61 -14.41 8.63
CA GLU A 126 -26.98 -13.89 8.74
C GLU A 126 -27.06 -12.50 9.39
N THR A 127 -25.96 -11.99 9.94
CA THR A 127 -25.96 -10.76 10.74
C THR A 127 -25.27 -9.61 10.01
N GLU A 128 -25.85 -8.41 10.10
CA GLU A 128 -25.20 -7.20 9.58
C GLU A 128 -23.94 -6.90 10.39
N PHE A 129 -22.88 -6.44 9.72
CA PHE A 129 -21.55 -6.30 10.33
C PHE A 129 -21.57 -5.52 11.66
N CYS A 130 -22.30 -4.40 11.67
CA CYS A 130 -22.44 -3.51 12.83
C CYS A 130 -23.06 -4.20 14.07
N ASP A 131 -23.85 -5.25 13.87
CA ASP A 131 -24.60 -5.93 14.93
C ASP A 131 -24.00 -7.29 15.32
N VAL A 132 -22.92 -7.73 14.64
CA VAL A 132 -22.34 -9.08 14.82
C VAL A 132 -21.93 -9.33 16.27
N ILE A 133 -21.24 -8.36 16.89
CA ILE A 133 -20.75 -8.50 18.27
C ILE A 133 -21.90 -8.61 19.26
N GLU A 134 -22.92 -7.75 19.12
CA GLU A 134 -24.09 -7.78 19.99
C GLU A 134 -24.83 -9.13 19.88
N LYS A 135 -25.01 -9.65 18.65
CA LYS A 135 -25.64 -10.96 18.46
C LYS A 135 -24.80 -12.12 18.99
N LEU A 136 -23.50 -12.13 18.74
CA LEU A 136 -22.61 -13.19 19.25
C LEU A 136 -22.60 -13.24 20.78
N ASN A 137 -22.51 -12.08 21.45
CA ASN A 137 -22.56 -11.99 22.90
C ASN A 137 -23.93 -12.42 23.47
N THR A 138 -25.01 -12.15 22.75
CA THR A 138 -26.37 -12.52 23.17
C THR A 138 -26.60 -14.03 23.06
N GLU A 139 -26.17 -14.64 21.96
CA GLU A 139 -26.40 -16.07 21.69
C GLU A 139 -25.40 -16.97 22.43
N TYR A 140 -24.22 -16.45 22.76
CA TYR A 140 -23.16 -17.17 23.47
C TYR A 140 -22.69 -16.42 24.73
N PRO A 141 -23.55 -16.24 25.74
CA PRO A 141 -23.21 -15.49 26.96
C PRO A 141 -22.16 -16.20 27.84
N ASP A 142 -22.04 -17.52 27.70
CA ASP A 142 -21.07 -18.35 28.44
C ASP A 142 -19.71 -18.46 27.73
N PHE A 143 -19.49 -17.73 26.63
CA PHE A 143 -18.21 -17.73 25.91
C PHE A 143 -17.15 -17.01 26.74
N ASP A 144 -16.07 -17.72 27.08
CA ASP A 144 -14.95 -17.22 27.91
C ASP A 144 -13.96 -16.32 27.14
N GLY A 145 -14.20 -16.12 25.84
CA GLY A 145 -13.38 -15.26 24.99
C GLY A 145 -13.99 -13.88 24.73
N ASP A 146 -13.26 -13.08 23.96
CA ASP A 146 -13.69 -11.73 23.57
C ASP A 146 -13.97 -11.70 22.07
N PHE A 147 -15.25 -11.73 21.70
CA PHE A 147 -15.66 -11.66 20.30
C PHE A 147 -15.24 -10.35 19.62
N GLU A 148 -15.23 -9.22 20.35
CA GLU A 148 -14.81 -7.95 19.79
C GLU A 148 -13.34 -8.00 19.38
N LYS A 149 -12.50 -8.51 20.29
CA LYS A 149 -11.07 -8.69 20.04
C LYS A 149 -10.81 -9.68 18.90
N SER A 150 -11.55 -10.78 18.82
CA SER A 150 -11.41 -11.77 17.75
C SER A 150 -11.80 -11.18 16.39
N VAL A 151 -12.95 -10.50 16.29
CA VAL A 151 -13.39 -9.85 15.06
C VAL A 151 -12.39 -8.78 14.63
N ARG A 152 -11.98 -7.90 15.55
CA ARG A 152 -10.98 -6.87 15.25
C ARG A 152 -9.65 -7.47 14.83
N GLY A 153 -9.20 -8.54 15.48
CA GLY A 153 -7.98 -9.26 15.13
C GLY A 153 -7.98 -9.80 13.70
N ILE A 154 -9.12 -10.32 13.23
CA ILE A 154 -9.29 -10.75 11.83
C ILE A 154 -9.11 -9.58 10.87
N LEU A 155 -9.78 -8.45 11.15
CA LEU A 155 -9.71 -7.27 10.31
C LEU A 155 -8.28 -6.70 10.28
N VAL A 156 -7.69 -6.43 11.45
CA VAL A 156 -6.33 -5.90 11.57
C VAL A 156 -5.33 -6.77 10.82
N LYS A 157 -5.36 -8.10 11.05
CA LYS A 157 -4.45 -9.04 10.37
C LYS A 157 -4.61 -8.99 8.85
N ARG A 158 -5.83 -8.83 8.33
CA ARG A 158 -6.08 -8.71 6.90
C ARG A 158 -5.42 -7.46 6.32
N TRP A 159 -5.59 -6.31 6.97
CA TRP A 159 -4.99 -5.05 6.52
C TRP A 159 -3.47 -5.04 6.67
N GLU A 160 -2.93 -5.54 7.78
CA GLU A 160 -1.48 -5.72 7.95
C GLU A 160 -0.88 -6.59 6.84
N THR A 161 -1.59 -7.64 6.42
CA THR A 161 -1.16 -8.48 5.30
C THR A 161 -1.15 -7.71 3.98
N LEU A 162 -2.17 -6.88 3.70
CA LEU A 162 -2.21 -6.05 2.50
C LEU A 162 -1.07 -5.04 2.47
N ILE A 163 -0.82 -4.37 3.59
CA ILE A 163 0.29 -3.42 3.77
C ILE A 163 1.62 -4.12 3.54
N ALA A 164 1.82 -5.32 4.10
CA ALA A 164 3.05 -6.08 3.92
C ALA A 164 3.29 -6.45 2.45
N ILE A 165 2.26 -6.94 1.75
CA ILE A 165 2.34 -7.26 0.32
C ILE A 165 2.69 -6.02 -0.51
N LYS A 166 2.06 -4.86 -0.22
CA LYS A 166 2.37 -3.62 -0.96
C LYS A 166 3.78 -3.13 -0.69
N LYS A 167 4.29 -3.25 0.54
CA LYS A 167 5.68 -2.94 0.87
C LYS A 167 6.66 -3.83 0.11
N GLU A 168 6.35 -5.12 -0.02
CA GLU A 168 7.13 -6.08 -0.80
C GLU A 168 7.15 -5.70 -2.29
N HIS A 169 6.00 -5.43 -2.91
CA HIS A 169 5.96 -5.00 -4.31
C HIS A 169 6.74 -3.68 -4.55
N ILE A 170 6.63 -2.71 -3.64
CA ILE A 170 7.43 -1.47 -3.74
C ILE A 170 8.92 -1.81 -3.69
N GLU A 171 9.35 -2.71 -2.80
CA GLU A 171 10.75 -3.13 -2.72
C GLU A 171 11.22 -3.79 -4.03
N GLU A 172 10.41 -4.68 -4.60
CA GLU A 172 10.67 -5.33 -5.90
C GLU A 172 10.85 -4.30 -7.02
N GLU A 173 9.93 -3.34 -7.18
CA GLU A 173 10.06 -2.29 -8.19
C GLU A 173 11.33 -1.44 -8.00
N MET A 174 11.70 -1.14 -6.75
CA MET A 174 12.92 -0.40 -6.44
C MET A 174 14.19 -1.21 -6.78
N GLU A 175 14.14 -2.52 -6.57
CA GLU A 175 15.22 -3.43 -6.98
C GLU A 175 15.35 -3.50 -8.50
N GLU A 176 14.25 -3.54 -9.25
CA GLU A 176 14.28 -3.52 -10.72
C GLU A 176 14.93 -2.23 -11.25
N ILE A 177 14.53 -1.07 -10.72
CA ILE A 177 15.16 0.22 -11.04
C ILE A 177 16.66 0.19 -10.73
N TYR A 178 17.04 -0.41 -9.60
CA TYR A 178 18.44 -0.52 -9.19
C TYR A 178 19.24 -1.44 -10.12
N ILE A 179 18.69 -2.59 -10.52
CA ILE A 179 19.29 -3.54 -11.47
C ILE A 179 19.45 -2.91 -12.85
N ALA A 180 18.53 -2.02 -13.25
CA ALA A 180 18.66 -1.21 -14.46
C ALA A 180 19.80 -0.15 -14.38
N GLY A 181 20.48 -0.04 -13.24
CA GLY A 181 21.63 0.84 -13.02
C GLY A 181 21.24 2.24 -12.54
N LEU A 182 19.98 2.46 -12.17
CA LEU A 182 19.47 3.75 -11.70
C LEU A 182 19.29 3.75 -10.18
N LYS A 183 19.41 4.93 -9.57
CA LYS A 183 19.13 5.09 -8.13
C LYS A 183 17.63 5.25 -7.99
N PRO A 184 16.91 4.42 -7.20
CA PRO A 184 15.45 4.57 -7.09
C PRO A 184 15.02 5.96 -6.59
N SER A 185 15.78 6.54 -5.66
CA SER A 185 15.58 7.92 -5.21
C SER A 185 15.75 8.99 -6.30
N PHE A 186 16.63 8.74 -7.28
CA PHE A 186 16.77 9.61 -8.44
C PHE A 186 15.55 9.49 -9.36
N VAL A 187 15.11 8.27 -9.65
CA VAL A 187 13.94 8.01 -10.51
C VAL A 187 12.67 8.57 -9.87
N LYS A 188 12.43 8.33 -8.58
CA LYS A 188 11.34 8.94 -7.79
C LYS A 188 11.31 10.46 -7.90
N ARG A 189 12.48 11.11 -7.81
CA ARG A 189 12.58 12.57 -7.93
C ARG A 189 12.20 13.05 -9.33
N ILE A 190 12.67 12.35 -10.37
CA ILE A 190 12.32 12.68 -11.77
C ILE A 190 10.82 12.47 -12.01
N TYR A 191 10.24 11.37 -11.49
CA TYR A 191 8.81 11.11 -11.51
C TYR A 191 8.02 12.28 -10.87
N LYS A 192 8.35 12.63 -9.62
CA LYS A 192 7.72 13.77 -8.92
C LYS A 192 7.80 15.07 -9.71
N GLN A 193 8.99 15.40 -10.25
CA GLN A 193 9.18 16.60 -11.08
C GLN A 193 8.37 16.56 -12.38
N PHE A 194 8.27 15.40 -13.02
CA PHE A 194 7.55 15.22 -14.26
C PHE A 194 6.03 15.36 -14.08
N HIS A 195 5.48 14.82 -12.98
CA HIS A 195 4.07 14.90 -12.62
C HIS A 195 3.70 16.17 -11.81
N GLY A 196 4.67 16.99 -11.44
CA GLY A 196 4.43 18.22 -10.67
C GLY A 196 4.07 17.98 -9.20
N ILE A 197 4.45 16.82 -8.66
CA ILE A 197 4.22 16.41 -7.27
C ILE A 197 5.34 16.99 -6.41
N SER A 198 4.99 17.82 -5.42
CA SER A 198 5.91 18.43 -4.45
C SER A 198 6.19 17.50 -3.27
#